data_AF-A0A4T2GSU2-F1
#
_entry.id   AF-A0A4T2GSU2-F1
#
_cell.length_a   1.000
_cell.length_b   1.000
_cell.length_c   1.000
_cell.angle_alpha   90.00
_cell.angle_beta   90.00
_cell.angle_gamma   90.00
#
_symmetry.space_group_name_H-M   'P 1'
#
loop_
_entity.id
_entity.type
_entity.pdbx_description
1 polymer ?
#
loop_
_entity_poly.entity_id
_entity_poly.type
_entity_poly.pdbx_seq_one_letter_code
_entity_poly.pdbx_strand_id
1 'polypeptide(L)'
;MIEEVQKYVIVGNGFDLNLGIESSYHSFMEFMAKEHSLTTPEEYYHYNSLFVKQFDGRQLNWANFETLFENKVLSINTAKYENIQAVNEMDKLNQDLSNLELEFYAYLKQSYRLWSKSELTTLKLNPVYEKLFDQAYVINFNYTDSLHDLDLAKLASEVYQLHGNLKQANLIFGGGLVGHESSSLLHVEGSLKNDKMVRVKRDSFIFSEFDRLNESFNDRADFDLYILGHSLASSDLPFLRRYLLHARRIYLFYYGNDFEEKLKILNSQFERDVLERVRLVTFLDILQKEPCKLFERSFTASDRKIADKELEYFEELFNLTIPKEAIFSKVLISGRNLNEENIRRIYVRSEKEAEWLNWVFEQLDFEDEVPSVPICIENVQGGDGFLTLLKNYSFKKLLKHSSSIQIINSTLLFDNIIDLIQNSSCQQLEIWDSTLKIETKFELAVDNFQRLEKISLKNVRIEPIMKEFDHDSLTLITTLEEENVRIEIEDCPNIAFERRFNENKQ
;
A
#
# COMPACT_ATOMS: atom_id res chain seq x y z
N MET A 1 -14.84 7.33 34.97
CA MET A 1 -15.24 6.98 33.59
C MET A 1 -14.17 7.57 32.69
N ILE A 2 -13.45 6.76 31.94
CA ILE A 2 -12.59 7.27 30.87
C ILE A 2 -13.58 7.60 29.75
N GLU A 3 -13.74 8.87 29.41
CA GLU A 3 -14.57 9.25 28.26
C GLU A 3 -14.04 8.53 27.03
N GLU A 4 -14.92 7.78 26.36
CA GLU A 4 -14.60 7.13 25.10
C GLU A 4 -14.40 8.23 24.06
N VAL A 5 -13.21 8.25 23.44
CA VAL A 5 -12.82 9.28 22.48
C VAL A 5 -13.69 9.12 21.24
N GLN A 6 -14.31 10.21 20.79
CA GLN A 6 -15.20 10.19 19.64
C GLN A 6 -14.42 9.78 18.37
N LYS A 7 -15.08 9.08 17.45
CA LYS A 7 -14.47 8.63 16.18
C LYS A 7 -15.14 9.33 15.01
N TYR A 8 -14.32 9.94 14.15
CA TYR A 8 -14.75 10.42 12.84
C TYR A 8 -14.09 9.59 11.75
N VAL A 9 -14.87 9.11 10.79
CA VAL A 9 -14.38 8.26 9.70
C VAL A 9 -14.70 8.92 8.37
N ILE A 10 -13.68 9.34 7.65
CA ILE A 10 -13.80 9.84 6.28
C ILE A 10 -13.66 8.65 5.33
N VAL A 11 -14.65 8.47 4.45
CA VAL A 11 -14.67 7.41 3.43
C VAL A 11 -14.64 8.06 2.06
N GLY A 12 -13.62 7.76 1.26
CA GLY A 12 -13.49 8.19 -0.14
C GLY A 12 -13.32 7.01 -1.10
N ASN A 13 -13.29 7.31 -2.40
CA ASN A 13 -13.49 6.31 -3.47
C ASN A 13 -12.57 5.08 -3.40
N GLY A 14 -11.39 5.20 -2.78
CA GLY A 14 -10.50 4.07 -2.50
C GLY A 14 -11.14 2.96 -1.66
N PHE A 15 -12.17 3.27 -0.86
CA PHE A 15 -12.96 2.26 -0.14
C PHE A 15 -13.75 1.38 -1.12
N ASP A 16 -14.42 1.97 -2.11
CA ASP A 16 -15.13 1.22 -3.15
C ASP A 16 -14.16 0.42 -4.02
N LEU A 17 -13.00 1.01 -4.36
CA LEU A 17 -11.94 0.31 -5.10
C LEU A 17 -11.41 -0.90 -4.32
N ASN A 18 -11.23 -0.79 -3.01
CA ASN A 18 -10.79 -1.90 -2.16
C ASN A 18 -11.84 -3.04 -2.13
N LEU A 19 -13.13 -2.72 -2.26
CA LEU A 19 -14.19 -3.72 -2.42
C LEU A 19 -14.23 -4.37 -3.81
N GLY A 20 -13.47 -3.85 -4.77
CA GLY A 20 -13.49 -4.27 -6.17
C GLY A 20 -14.59 -3.61 -6.99
N ILE A 21 -15.18 -2.50 -6.52
CA ILE A 21 -16.05 -1.66 -7.33
C ILE A 21 -15.15 -0.72 -8.14
N GLU A 22 -15.20 -0.82 -9.46
CA GLU A 22 -14.44 0.06 -10.34
C GLU A 22 -15.05 1.47 -10.33
N SER A 23 -14.72 2.27 -9.31
CA SER A 23 -15.25 3.63 -9.10
C SER A 23 -14.25 4.73 -9.44
N SER A 24 -13.07 4.36 -9.95
CA SER A 24 -12.03 5.32 -10.33
C SER A 24 -12.36 6.02 -11.66
N TYR A 25 -11.89 7.26 -11.81
CA TYR A 25 -11.96 7.95 -13.10
C TYR A 25 -11.18 7.22 -14.19
N HIS A 26 -10.11 6.51 -13.83
CA HIS A 26 -9.35 5.71 -14.79
C HIS A 26 -10.18 4.59 -15.39
N SER A 27 -10.84 3.78 -14.56
CA SER A 27 -11.69 2.66 -15.01
C SER A 27 -12.89 3.15 -15.82
N PHE A 28 -13.49 4.28 -15.42
CA PHE A 28 -14.52 4.94 -16.21
C PHE A 28 -14.02 5.33 -17.60
N MET A 29 -12.83 5.94 -17.69
CA MET A 29 -12.26 6.34 -18.97
C MET A 29 -11.92 5.17 -19.89
N GLU A 30 -11.42 4.06 -19.34
CA GLU A 30 -11.20 2.82 -20.11
C GLU A 30 -12.51 2.21 -20.62
N PHE A 31 -13.57 2.30 -19.81
CA PHE A 31 -14.90 1.88 -20.24
C PHE A 31 -15.42 2.74 -21.40
N MET A 32 -15.34 4.07 -21.28
CA MET A 32 -15.77 5.00 -22.34
C MET A 32 -14.96 4.81 -23.62
N ALA A 33 -13.65 4.59 -23.50
CA ALA A 33 -12.77 4.26 -24.61
C ALA A 33 -13.30 3.08 -25.43
N LYS A 34 -13.68 2.01 -24.74
CA LYS A 34 -14.19 0.79 -25.36
C LYS A 34 -15.58 0.97 -25.94
N GLU A 35 -16.48 1.65 -25.22
CA GLU A 35 -17.86 1.84 -25.66
C GLU A 35 -17.95 2.72 -26.90
N HIS A 36 -17.12 3.76 -26.98
CA HIS A 36 -17.12 4.71 -28.10
C HIS A 36 -16.00 4.49 -29.11
N SER A 37 -15.20 3.42 -28.95
CA SER A 37 -14.05 3.11 -29.82
C SER A 37 -13.05 4.27 -29.94
N LEU A 38 -12.78 4.96 -28.82
CA LEU A 38 -11.85 6.09 -28.76
C LEU A 38 -10.41 5.57 -28.62
N THR A 39 -9.54 5.89 -29.58
CA THR A 39 -8.19 5.34 -29.67
C THR A 39 -7.10 6.40 -29.59
N THR A 40 -7.41 7.64 -29.95
CA THR A 40 -6.47 8.77 -30.00
C THR A 40 -6.83 9.87 -29.00
N PRO A 41 -5.86 10.58 -28.40
CA PRO A 41 -6.14 11.70 -27.49
C PRO A 41 -7.10 12.74 -28.06
N GLU A 42 -7.03 12.99 -29.37
CA GLU A 42 -7.91 13.91 -30.09
C GLU A 42 -9.37 13.44 -30.08
N GLU A 43 -9.61 12.15 -30.30
CA GLU A 43 -10.96 11.56 -30.23
C GLU A 43 -11.57 11.70 -28.84
N TYR A 44 -10.77 11.45 -27.78
CA TYR A 44 -11.22 11.66 -26.40
C TYR A 44 -11.59 13.12 -26.14
N TYR A 45 -10.71 14.06 -26.51
CA TYR A 45 -10.95 15.47 -26.30
C TYR A 45 -12.16 15.99 -27.08
N HIS A 46 -12.38 15.47 -28.30
CA HIS A 46 -13.52 15.84 -29.12
C HIS A 46 -14.84 15.27 -28.59
N TYR A 47 -14.78 14.09 -27.97
CA TYR A 47 -15.91 13.48 -27.28
C TYR A 47 -16.30 14.29 -26.04
N ASN A 48 -15.34 14.58 -25.17
CA ASN A 48 -15.52 15.45 -24.02
C ASN A 48 -14.21 16.20 -23.72
N SER A 49 -14.27 17.52 -23.60
CA SER A 49 -13.03 18.31 -23.47
C SER A 49 -12.29 18.08 -22.14
N LEU A 50 -12.93 17.43 -21.16
CA LEU A 50 -12.32 17.02 -19.89
C LEU A 50 -11.57 15.68 -19.98
N PHE A 51 -11.63 14.97 -21.10
CA PHE A 51 -10.93 13.70 -21.30
C PHE A 51 -9.50 13.93 -21.79
N VAL A 52 -8.59 14.28 -20.87
CA VAL A 52 -7.19 14.60 -21.19
C VAL A 52 -6.24 13.65 -20.48
N LYS A 53 -5.23 13.12 -21.19
CA LYS A 53 -4.10 12.41 -20.59
C LYS A 53 -2.96 13.39 -20.27
N GLN A 54 -2.36 13.25 -19.10
CA GLN A 54 -1.21 14.02 -18.63
C GLN A 54 -0.11 13.09 -18.12
N PHE A 55 1.14 13.50 -18.27
CA PHE A 55 2.27 12.76 -17.72
C PHE A 55 2.45 13.11 -16.25
N ASP A 56 2.37 12.12 -15.36
CA ASP A 56 2.47 12.31 -13.90
C ASP A 56 3.92 12.28 -13.38
N GLY A 57 4.90 12.19 -14.27
CA GLY A 57 6.32 12.01 -13.93
C GLY A 57 6.82 10.59 -14.14
N ARG A 58 5.92 9.60 -14.25
CA ARG A 58 6.26 8.19 -14.51
C ARG A 58 5.57 7.66 -15.76
N GLN A 59 4.29 7.94 -15.93
CA GLN A 59 3.48 7.44 -17.04
C GLN A 59 2.42 8.45 -17.49
N LEU A 60 1.83 8.20 -18.65
CA LEU A 60 0.65 8.94 -19.12
C LEU A 60 -0.58 8.40 -18.39
N ASN A 61 -1.23 9.25 -17.60
CA ASN A 61 -2.45 8.93 -16.87
C ASN A 61 -3.57 9.92 -17.20
N TRP A 62 -4.82 9.59 -16.87
CA TRP A 62 -5.95 10.51 -17.03
C TRP A 62 -5.84 11.66 -16.04
N ALA A 63 -6.06 12.88 -16.52
CA ALA A 63 -6.12 14.06 -15.68
C ALA A 63 -7.28 13.94 -14.69
N ASN A 64 -7.07 14.42 -13.46
CA ASN A 64 -8.16 14.63 -12.52
C ASN A 64 -9.19 15.61 -13.12
N PHE A 65 -10.45 15.18 -13.24
CA PHE A 65 -11.50 15.98 -13.89
C PHE A 65 -11.80 17.28 -13.15
N GLU A 66 -11.78 17.29 -11.81
CA GLU A 66 -12.02 18.50 -11.03
C GLU A 66 -10.92 19.54 -11.26
N THR A 67 -9.65 19.14 -11.14
CA THR A 67 -8.49 20.02 -11.36
C THR A 67 -8.44 20.52 -12.81
N LEU A 68 -8.74 19.66 -13.79
CA LEU A 68 -8.78 20.07 -15.19
C LEU A 68 -9.92 21.07 -15.45
N PHE A 69 -11.09 20.84 -14.86
CA PHE A 69 -12.22 21.76 -14.94
C PHE A 69 -11.85 23.12 -14.33
N GLU A 70 -11.29 23.14 -13.12
CA GLU A 70 -10.84 24.38 -12.46
C GLU A 70 -9.85 25.17 -13.32
N ASN A 71 -8.83 24.49 -13.85
CA ASN A 71 -7.82 25.11 -14.71
C ASN A 71 -8.42 25.69 -15.98
N LYS A 72 -9.40 25.01 -16.59
CA LYS A 72 -10.11 25.53 -17.77
C LYS A 72 -11.01 26.71 -17.43
N VAL A 73 -11.69 26.70 -16.28
CA VAL A 73 -12.47 27.85 -15.82
C VAL A 73 -11.56 29.07 -15.66
N LEU A 74 -10.40 28.90 -15.02
CA LEU A 74 -9.41 29.96 -14.85
C LEU A 74 -8.82 30.44 -16.17
N SER A 75 -8.55 29.54 -17.11
CA SER A 75 -8.00 29.91 -18.42
C SER A 75 -9.00 30.71 -19.24
N ILE A 76 -10.29 30.35 -19.24
CA ILE A 76 -11.35 31.12 -19.92
C ILE A 76 -11.48 32.52 -19.30
N ASN A 77 -11.42 32.62 -17.97
CA ASN A 77 -11.49 33.91 -17.27
C ASN A 77 -10.24 34.78 -17.46
N THR A 78 -9.08 34.22 -17.77
CA THR A 78 -7.83 34.99 -17.93
C THR A 78 -7.45 35.22 -19.39
N ALA A 79 -8.11 34.52 -20.32
CA ALA A 79 -7.91 34.69 -21.75
C ALA A 79 -8.41 36.04 -22.27
N LYS A 80 -7.79 36.51 -23.36
CA LYS A 80 -8.20 37.73 -24.07
C LYS A 80 -9.36 37.43 -25.05
N TYR A 81 -10.44 36.87 -24.54
CA TYR A 81 -11.65 36.63 -25.32
C TYR A 81 -12.55 37.87 -25.33
N GLU A 82 -13.34 38.03 -26.41
CA GLU A 82 -14.53 38.87 -26.33
C GLU A 82 -15.55 38.23 -25.37
N ASN A 83 -16.36 39.04 -24.69
CA ASN A 83 -17.28 38.55 -23.65
C ASN A 83 -18.17 37.39 -24.15
N ILE A 84 -18.78 37.55 -25.33
CA ILE A 84 -19.65 36.52 -25.93
C ILE A 84 -18.88 35.20 -26.15
N GLN A 85 -17.63 35.28 -26.60
CA GLN A 85 -16.80 34.09 -26.80
C GLN A 85 -16.49 33.40 -25.47
N ALA A 86 -16.12 34.16 -24.43
CA ALA A 86 -15.84 33.62 -23.11
C ALA A 86 -17.06 32.90 -22.50
N VAL A 87 -18.25 33.50 -22.62
CA VAL A 87 -19.52 32.90 -22.16
C VAL A 87 -19.82 31.60 -22.91
N ASN A 88 -19.68 31.59 -24.24
CA ASN A 88 -19.90 30.37 -25.03
C ASN A 88 -18.94 29.22 -24.65
N GLU A 89 -17.65 29.52 -24.43
CA GLU A 89 -16.69 28.52 -23.97
C GLU A 89 -17.02 28.02 -22.56
N MET A 90 -17.46 28.91 -21.67
CA MET A 90 -17.88 28.55 -20.31
C MET A 90 -19.13 27.67 -20.32
N ASP A 91 -20.12 27.99 -21.15
CA ASP A 91 -21.34 27.20 -21.32
C ASP A 91 -21.02 25.81 -21.88
N LYS A 92 -20.14 25.73 -22.88
CA LYS A 92 -19.66 24.45 -23.40
C LYS A 92 -18.97 23.63 -22.31
N LEU A 93 -18.05 24.22 -21.55
CA LEU A 93 -17.35 23.54 -20.46
C LEU A 93 -18.32 23.03 -19.38
N ASN A 94 -19.34 23.82 -19.04
CA ASN A 94 -20.37 23.43 -18.09
C ASN A 94 -21.25 22.28 -18.63
N GLN A 95 -21.52 22.26 -19.94
CA GLN A 95 -22.25 21.17 -20.60
C GLN A 95 -21.40 19.89 -20.65
N ASP A 96 -20.11 20.00 -20.95
CA ASP A 96 -19.17 18.88 -20.96
C ASP A 96 -19.12 18.19 -19.58
N LEU A 97 -19.05 18.97 -18.49
CA LEU A 97 -19.10 18.42 -17.13
C LEU A 97 -20.43 17.72 -16.85
N SER A 98 -21.55 18.32 -17.26
CA SER A 98 -22.88 17.74 -17.04
C SER A 98 -23.07 16.41 -17.78
N ASN A 99 -22.56 16.31 -19.01
CA ASN A 99 -22.58 15.07 -19.80
C ASN A 99 -21.70 13.99 -19.14
N LEU A 100 -20.50 14.38 -18.71
CA LEU A 100 -19.55 13.52 -18.02
C LEU A 100 -20.16 12.93 -16.74
N GLU A 101 -20.90 13.72 -15.96
CA GLU A 101 -21.61 13.24 -14.75
C GLU A 101 -22.68 12.20 -15.07
N LEU A 102 -23.46 12.41 -16.14
CA LEU A 102 -24.49 11.48 -16.57
C LEU A 102 -23.89 10.15 -17.04
N GLU A 103 -22.82 10.21 -17.80
CA GLU A 103 -22.08 9.04 -18.28
C GLU A 103 -21.43 8.28 -17.11
N PHE A 104 -20.77 9.00 -16.21
CA PHE A 104 -20.20 8.40 -15.01
C PHE A 104 -21.27 7.77 -14.12
N TYR A 105 -22.43 8.43 -13.95
CA TYR A 105 -23.56 7.84 -13.23
C TYR A 105 -23.98 6.50 -13.83
N ALA A 106 -24.14 6.43 -15.15
CA ALA A 106 -24.54 5.22 -15.84
C ALA A 106 -23.50 4.09 -15.68
N TYR A 107 -22.23 4.41 -15.89
CA TYR A 107 -21.11 3.50 -15.71
C TYR A 107 -21.02 2.98 -14.27
N LEU A 108 -20.97 3.88 -13.29
CA LEU A 108 -20.79 3.50 -11.89
C LEU A 108 -21.98 2.67 -11.39
N LYS A 109 -23.20 3.01 -11.81
CA LYS A 109 -24.39 2.21 -11.51
C LYS A 109 -24.28 0.79 -12.06
N GLN A 110 -23.70 0.61 -13.24
CA GLN A 110 -23.44 -0.72 -13.80
C GLN A 110 -22.35 -1.46 -13.01
N SER A 111 -21.21 -0.82 -12.76
CA SER A 111 -20.09 -1.37 -11.98
C SER A 111 -20.55 -1.83 -10.59
N TYR A 112 -21.25 -0.96 -9.87
CA TYR A 112 -21.81 -1.26 -8.56
C TYR A 112 -22.89 -2.37 -8.58
N ARG A 113 -23.72 -2.43 -9.64
CA ARG A 113 -24.69 -3.52 -9.81
C ARG A 113 -24.01 -4.88 -10.03
N LEU A 114 -22.87 -4.91 -10.74
CA LEU A 114 -22.10 -6.14 -10.94
C LEU A 114 -21.48 -6.60 -9.62
N TRP A 115 -20.92 -5.67 -8.85
CA TRP A 115 -20.36 -5.93 -7.53
C TRP A 115 -21.42 -6.42 -6.53
N SER A 116 -22.55 -5.74 -6.40
CA SER A 116 -23.64 -6.11 -5.46
C SER A 116 -24.30 -7.45 -5.78
N LYS A 117 -24.21 -7.92 -7.03
CA LYS A 117 -24.66 -9.27 -7.44
C LYS A 117 -23.62 -10.36 -7.20
N SER A 118 -22.37 -10.00 -6.92
CA SER A 118 -21.36 -10.98 -6.54
C SER A 118 -21.71 -11.58 -5.16
N GLU A 119 -21.28 -12.81 -4.89
CA GLU A 119 -21.61 -13.52 -3.64
C GLU A 119 -20.87 -12.92 -2.42
N LEU A 120 -21.25 -11.71 -2.01
CA LEU A 120 -20.75 -11.02 -0.82
C LEU A 120 -20.92 -11.86 0.45
N THR A 121 -21.92 -12.75 0.47
CA THR A 121 -22.24 -13.66 1.59
C THR A 121 -21.13 -14.67 1.91
N THR A 122 -20.18 -14.88 1.00
CA THR A 122 -19.04 -15.79 1.21
C THR A 122 -17.81 -15.07 1.80
N LEU A 123 -17.83 -13.74 1.81
CA LEU A 123 -16.69 -12.91 2.20
C LEU A 123 -16.79 -12.52 3.68
N LYS A 124 -15.64 -12.45 4.35
CA LYS A 124 -15.56 -12.04 5.75
C LYS A 124 -15.17 -10.58 5.84
N LEU A 125 -15.93 -9.80 6.60
CA LEU A 125 -15.58 -8.42 6.94
C LEU A 125 -14.36 -8.41 7.86
N ASN A 126 -13.40 -7.52 7.59
CA ASN A 126 -12.24 -7.36 8.46
C ASN A 126 -12.68 -6.73 9.81
N PRO A 127 -12.38 -7.36 10.97
CA PRO A 127 -12.81 -6.86 12.29
C PRO A 127 -12.35 -5.43 12.59
N VAL A 128 -11.29 -4.96 11.94
CA VAL A 128 -10.84 -3.56 12.03
C VAL A 128 -11.96 -2.60 11.62
N TYR A 129 -12.66 -2.88 10.51
CA TYR A 129 -13.71 -1.99 10.00
C TYR A 129 -14.97 -2.06 10.85
N GLU A 130 -15.35 -3.22 11.38
CA GLU A 130 -16.46 -3.31 12.35
C GLU A 130 -16.22 -2.37 13.53
N LYS A 131 -15.04 -2.45 14.16
CA LYS A 131 -14.67 -1.61 15.30
C LYS A 131 -14.49 -0.14 14.95
N LEU A 132 -13.99 0.14 13.76
CA LEU A 132 -13.74 1.51 13.30
C LEU A 132 -15.05 2.23 13.06
N PHE A 133 -16.06 1.55 12.48
CA PHE A 133 -17.38 2.12 12.21
C PHE A 133 -18.32 2.09 13.43
N ASP A 134 -18.14 1.18 14.39
CA ASP A 134 -18.96 1.12 15.62
C ASP A 134 -19.02 2.47 16.34
N GLN A 135 -20.22 3.04 16.46
CA GLN A 135 -20.51 4.36 17.05
C GLN A 135 -19.74 5.54 16.44
N ALA A 136 -19.20 5.40 15.23
CA ALA A 136 -18.48 6.48 14.56
C ALA A 136 -19.42 7.49 13.88
N TYR A 137 -18.92 8.70 13.67
CA TYR A 137 -19.52 9.69 12.78
C TYR A 137 -18.83 9.58 11.42
N VAL A 138 -19.56 9.11 10.42
CA VAL A 138 -18.99 8.78 9.10
C VAL A 138 -19.25 9.92 8.13
N ILE A 139 -18.20 10.44 7.51
CA ILE A 139 -18.27 11.44 6.45
C ILE A 139 -17.99 10.72 5.13
N ASN A 140 -19.05 10.42 4.37
CA ASN A 140 -18.98 9.61 3.16
C ASN A 140 -18.93 10.49 1.90
N PHE A 141 -17.87 10.27 1.11
CA PHE A 141 -17.66 10.86 -0.20
C PHE A 141 -17.93 9.86 -1.33
N ASN A 142 -18.14 8.57 -1.04
CA ASN A 142 -18.44 7.58 -2.07
C ASN A 142 -19.85 7.75 -2.60
N TYR A 143 -20.02 7.52 -3.90
CA TYR A 143 -21.32 7.63 -4.56
C TYR A 143 -22.22 6.40 -4.41
N THR A 144 -21.66 5.25 -3.99
CA THR A 144 -22.37 3.98 -3.86
C THR A 144 -22.96 3.77 -2.45
N ASP A 145 -23.85 2.78 -2.31
CA ASP A 145 -24.47 2.41 -1.02
C ASP A 145 -23.66 1.29 -0.31
N SER A 146 -22.36 1.16 -0.64
CA SER A 146 -21.50 0.06 -0.20
C SER A 146 -21.41 -0.06 1.34
N LEU A 147 -21.41 1.07 2.06
CA LEU A 147 -21.44 1.08 3.53
C LEU A 147 -22.71 0.43 4.11
N HIS A 148 -23.86 0.60 3.45
CA HIS A 148 -25.12 0.01 3.87
C HIS A 148 -25.18 -1.48 3.52
N ASP A 149 -24.68 -1.88 2.35
CA ASP A 149 -24.61 -3.29 1.94
C ASP A 149 -23.68 -4.12 2.84
N LEU A 150 -22.66 -3.50 3.43
CA LEU A 150 -21.73 -4.11 4.38
C LEU A 150 -22.19 -4.05 5.83
N ASP A 151 -23.39 -3.53 6.11
CA ASP A 151 -23.91 -3.25 7.45
C ASP A 151 -23.07 -2.29 8.31
N LEU A 152 -22.00 -1.69 7.77
CA LEU A 152 -21.15 -0.72 8.47
C LEU A 152 -21.90 0.56 8.82
N ALA A 153 -22.81 1.01 7.95
CA ALA A 153 -23.65 2.16 8.20
C ALA A 153 -24.60 1.96 9.39
N LYS A 154 -24.95 0.70 9.73
CA LYS A 154 -25.79 0.38 10.89
C LYS A 154 -25.02 0.40 12.21
N LEU A 155 -23.70 0.21 12.15
CA LEU A 155 -22.81 0.29 13.31
C LEU A 155 -22.48 1.73 13.67
N ALA A 156 -22.46 2.62 12.67
CA ALA A 156 -22.19 4.04 12.85
C ALA A 156 -23.25 4.74 13.71
N SER A 157 -22.83 5.76 14.44
CA SER A 157 -23.76 6.69 15.11
C SER A 157 -24.53 7.51 14.08
N GLU A 158 -23.81 8.02 13.08
CA GLU A 158 -24.36 8.81 11.98
C GLU A 158 -23.51 8.63 10.72
N VAL A 159 -24.15 8.77 9.55
CA VAL A 159 -23.50 8.78 8.24
C VAL A 159 -23.96 10.02 7.49
N TYR A 160 -23.00 10.82 7.00
CA TYR A 160 -23.23 12.07 6.27
C TYR A 160 -22.77 11.92 4.83
N GLN A 161 -23.67 12.11 3.87
CA GLN A 161 -23.36 11.96 2.44
C GLN A 161 -23.05 13.31 1.77
N LEU A 162 -21.77 13.58 1.45
CA LEU A 162 -21.34 14.92 1.01
C LEU A 162 -21.17 15.11 -0.51
N HIS A 163 -21.11 14.04 -1.29
CA HIS A 163 -20.89 14.10 -2.76
C HIS A 163 -22.11 13.66 -3.59
N GLY A 164 -23.27 13.50 -2.94
CA GLY A 164 -24.44 12.88 -3.54
C GLY A 164 -24.28 11.37 -3.68
N ASN A 165 -25.26 10.68 -4.27
CA ASN A 165 -25.22 9.23 -4.41
C ASN A 165 -26.02 8.72 -5.61
N LEU A 166 -25.80 7.45 -5.97
CA LEU A 166 -26.48 6.79 -7.09
C LEU A 166 -28.01 6.68 -6.91
N LYS A 167 -28.49 6.64 -5.67
CA LYS A 167 -29.91 6.50 -5.32
C LYS A 167 -30.69 7.78 -5.61
N GLN A 168 -30.10 8.93 -5.29
CA GLN A 168 -30.65 10.26 -5.56
C GLN A 168 -30.31 10.77 -6.96
N ALA A 169 -29.36 10.13 -7.66
CA ALA A 169 -28.88 10.52 -8.99
C ALA A 169 -28.37 11.97 -9.04
N ASN A 170 -27.71 12.40 -7.96
CA ASN A 170 -27.25 13.77 -7.75
C ASN A 170 -25.74 13.82 -7.49
N LEU A 171 -24.96 13.04 -8.24
CA LEU A 171 -23.50 13.06 -8.17
C LEU A 171 -23.01 14.49 -8.39
N ILE A 172 -22.08 14.96 -7.54
CA ILE A 172 -21.48 16.28 -7.68
C ILE A 172 -20.01 16.13 -8.00
N PHE A 173 -19.66 16.37 -9.26
CA PHE A 173 -18.32 16.78 -9.64
C PHE A 173 -18.20 18.30 -9.56
N GLY A 174 -16.97 18.77 -9.35
CA GLY A 174 -16.70 20.20 -9.34
C GLY A 174 -15.51 20.58 -8.48
N GLY A 175 -15.02 21.78 -8.73
CA GLY A 175 -13.83 22.32 -8.12
C GLY A 175 -14.08 23.15 -6.85
N GLY A 176 -13.00 23.45 -6.14
CA GLY A 176 -12.95 24.41 -5.03
C GLY A 176 -12.56 25.81 -5.49
N LEU A 177 -13.34 26.40 -6.42
CA LEU A 177 -13.08 27.74 -6.96
C LEU A 177 -13.45 28.83 -5.94
N VAL A 178 -14.52 28.62 -5.18
CA VAL A 178 -14.95 29.52 -4.11
C VAL A 178 -14.00 29.40 -2.91
N GLY A 179 -13.43 30.53 -2.49
CA GLY A 179 -12.47 30.59 -1.37
C GLY A 179 -11.01 30.36 -1.75
N HIS A 180 -10.73 30.07 -3.02
CA HIS A 180 -9.37 30.05 -3.58
C HIS A 180 -8.89 31.49 -3.84
N GLU A 181 -7.58 31.76 -3.75
CA GLU A 181 -7.02 33.12 -3.99
C GLU A 181 -7.38 33.68 -5.38
N SER A 182 -7.55 32.78 -6.34
CA SER A 182 -7.94 33.11 -7.72
C SER A 182 -9.44 33.36 -7.90
N SER A 183 -10.27 33.28 -6.86
CA SER A 183 -11.72 33.56 -6.98
C SER A 183 -12.00 34.99 -7.46
N SER A 184 -11.08 35.92 -7.17
CA SER A 184 -11.10 37.30 -7.66
C SER A 184 -10.94 37.43 -9.19
N LEU A 185 -10.40 36.41 -9.85
CA LEU A 185 -10.23 36.38 -11.30
C LEU A 185 -11.51 35.97 -12.04
N LEU A 186 -12.50 35.42 -11.32
CA LEU A 186 -13.71 34.87 -11.91
C LEU A 186 -14.75 35.96 -12.17
N HIS A 187 -14.98 36.26 -13.46
CA HIS A 187 -15.90 37.31 -13.90
C HIS A 187 -16.78 36.91 -15.09
N VAL A 188 -16.45 35.82 -15.78
CA VAL A 188 -17.26 35.29 -16.87
C VAL A 188 -18.52 34.63 -16.29
N GLU A 189 -19.68 34.90 -16.88
CA GLU A 189 -20.94 34.30 -16.46
C GLU A 189 -20.86 32.76 -16.54
N GLY A 190 -21.42 32.07 -15.55
CA GLY A 190 -21.39 30.60 -15.48
C GLY A 190 -20.14 29.99 -14.84
N SER A 191 -19.09 30.78 -14.54
CA SER A 191 -17.83 30.27 -13.95
C SER A 191 -18.01 29.50 -12.64
N LEU A 192 -18.95 29.92 -11.81
CA LEU A 192 -19.24 29.31 -10.50
C LEU A 192 -20.44 28.34 -10.54
N LYS A 193 -21.03 28.10 -11.72
CA LYS A 193 -22.24 27.27 -11.84
C LYS A 193 -22.02 25.86 -11.28
N ASN A 194 -20.83 25.31 -11.55
CA ASN A 194 -20.42 23.96 -11.19
C ASN A 194 -19.36 23.91 -10.07
N ASP A 195 -19.14 25.02 -9.36
CA ASP A 195 -18.32 25.01 -8.15
C ASP A 195 -18.98 24.10 -7.09
N LYS A 196 -18.16 23.28 -6.41
CA LYS A 196 -18.63 22.25 -5.48
C LYS A 196 -19.45 22.86 -4.33
N MET A 197 -18.99 23.97 -3.74
CA MET A 197 -19.72 24.66 -2.66
C MET A 197 -21.05 25.25 -3.14
N VAL A 198 -21.08 25.80 -4.35
CA VAL A 198 -22.31 26.33 -4.94
C VAL A 198 -23.32 25.22 -5.19
N ARG A 199 -22.88 24.06 -5.71
CA ARG A 199 -23.76 22.92 -5.97
C ARG A 199 -24.27 22.27 -4.70
N VAL A 200 -23.43 22.09 -3.68
CA VAL A 200 -23.84 21.60 -2.36
C VAL A 200 -24.97 22.47 -1.79
N LYS A 201 -24.87 23.80 -1.88
CA LYS A 201 -25.94 24.71 -1.40
C LYS A 201 -27.23 24.67 -2.22
N ARG A 202 -27.17 24.21 -3.48
CA ARG A 202 -28.32 24.12 -4.39
C ARG A 202 -29.03 22.77 -4.27
N ASP A 203 -28.30 21.71 -3.95
CA ASP A 203 -28.86 20.39 -3.72
C ASP A 203 -29.41 20.29 -2.28
N SER A 204 -30.73 20.20 -2.13
CA SER A 204 -31.36 20.20 -0.82
C SER A 204 -30.97 19.00 0.05
N PHE A 205 -30.69 17.85 -0.56
CA PHE A 205 -30.29 16.66 0.17
C PHE A 205 -28.88 16.84 0.73
N ILE A 206 -27.91 17.17 -0.12
CA ILE A 206 -26.51 17.29 0.28
C ILE A 206 -26.33 18.49 1.22
N PHE A 207 -27.04 19.60 0.98
CA PHE A 207 -27.04 20.73 1.89
C PHE A 207 -27.52 20.32 3.29
N SER A 208 -28.60 19.56 3.39
CA SER A 208 -29.10 19.08 4.69
C SER A 208 -28.11 18.15 5.39
N GLU A 209 -27.41 17.29 4.66
CA GLU A 209 -26.38 16.41 5.21
C GLU A 209 -25.17 17.22 5.73
N PHE A 210 -24.77 18.25 4.99
CA PHE A 210 -23.70 19.17 5.38
C PHE A 210 -24.07 19.98 6.63
N ASP A 211 -25.30 20.50 6.71
CA ASP A 211 -25.79 21.21 7.89
C ASP A 211 -25.83 20.28 9.11
N ARG A 212 -26.37 19.07 8.97
CA ARG A 212 -26.38 18.05 10.04
C ARG A 212 -24.97 17.70 10.52
N LEU A 213 -24.00 17.60 9.61
CA LEU A 213 -22.60 17.35 9.96
C LEU A 213 -21.99 18.51 10.75
N ASN A 214 -22.29 19.75 10.35
CA ASN A 214 -21.77 20.93 11.05
C ASN A 214 -22.38 21.11 12.44
N GLU A 215 -23.67 20.77 12.59
CA GLU A 215 -24.39 20.82 13.87
C GLU A 215 -23.91 19.74 14.86
N SER A 216 -23.51 18.57 14.36
CA SER A 216 -23.04 17.47 15.21
C SER A 216 -21.60 17.65 15.70
N PHE A 217 -20.82 18.51 15.05
CA PHE A 217 -19.42 18.72 15.42
C PHE A 217 -19.26 19.57 16.68
N ASN A 218 -18.60 19.00 17.68
CA ASN A 218 -18.23 19.71 18.91
C ASN A 218 -16.73 19.95 18.97
N ASP A 219 -16.30 21.20 18.73
CA ASP A 219 -14.89 21.63 18.73
C ASP A 219 -14.13 21.38 20.04
N ARG A 220 -14.87 21.10 21.13
CA ARG A 220 -14.31 20.92 22.48
C ARG A 220 -14.11 19.46 22.86
N ALA A 221 -14.64 18.53 22.08
CA ALA A 221 -14.49 17.10 22.34
C ALA A 221 -13.21 16.57 21.68
N ASP A 222 -12.43 15.77 22.41
CA ASP A 222 -11.32 15.04 21.80
C ASP A 222 -11.88 13.93 20.89
N PHE A 223 -11.37 13.86 19.66
CA PHE A 223 -11.72 12.82 18.71
C PHE A 223 -10.50 12.32 17.93
N ASP A 224 -10.56 11.07 17.48
CA ASP A 224 -9.63 10.51 16.52
C ASP A 224 -10.26 10.50 15.12
N LEU A 225 -9.48 10.86 14.11
CA LEU A 225 -9.90 10.92 12.71
C LEU A 225 -9.30 9.75 11.93
N TYR A 226 -10.13 9.01 11.20
CA TYR A 226 -9.74 7.91 10.33
C TYR A 226 -10.05 8.27 8.89
N ILE A 227 -9.07 8.15 7.99
CA ILE A 227 -9.21 8.55 6.58
C ILE A 227 -9.01 7.32 5.71
N LEU A 228 -10.11 6.80 5.14
CA LEU A 228 -10.17 5.58 4.34
C LEU A 228 -10.35 5.91 2.87
N GLY A 229 -9.38 5.57 2.02
CA GLY A 229 -9.54 5.65 0.57
C GLY A 229 -9.79 7.05 -0.02
N HIS A 230 -9.65 8.10 0.77
CA HIS A 230 -9.86 9.48 0.33
C HIS A 230 -8.55 10.09 -0.18
N SER A 231 -8.60 10.83 -1.30
CA SER A 231 -7.41 11.44 -1.95
C SER A 231 -6.89 12.68 -1.22
N LEU A 232 -7.70 13.28 -0.35
CA LEU A 232 -7.46 14.59 0.27
C LEU A 232 -7.29 15.70 -0.75
N ALA A 233 -7.94 15.57 -1.92
CA ALA A 233 -7.94 16.58 -2.97
C ALA A 233 -8.32 17.97 -2.42
N SER A 234 -7.66 19.01 -2.94
CA SER A 234 -7.84 20.39 -2.47
C SER A 234 -9.29 20.86 -2.49
N SER A 235 -10.11 20.38 -3.43
CA SER A 235 -11.53 20.75 -3.53
C SER A 235 -12.39 20.21 -2.38
N ASP A 236 -11.95 19.16 -1.67
CA ASP A 236 -12.63 18.58 -0.51
C ASP A 236 -12.10 19.11 0.82
N LEU A 237 -10.93 19.77 0.82
CA LEU A 237 -10.37 20.37 2.04
C LEU A 237 -11.31 21.35 2.75
N PRO A 238 -12.13 22.19 2.07
CA PRO A 238 -13.09 23.05 2.77
C PRO A 238 -14.03 22.28 3.72
N PHE A 239 -14.38 21.03 3.40
CA PHE A 239 -15.22 20.18 4.24
C PHE A 239 -14.42 19.50 5.35
N LEU A 240 -13.17 19.14 5.07
CA LEU A 240 -12.33 18.33 5.96
C LEU A 240 -11.46 19.16 6.92
N ARG A 241 -11.23 20.44 6.61
CA ARG A 241 -10.25 21.30 7.30
C ARG A 241 -10.46 21.35 8.79
N ARG A 242 -11.71 21.51 9.25
CA ARG A 242 -12.06 21.56 10.68
C ARG A 242 -11.67 20.25 11.38
N TYR A 243 -11.94 19.11 10.76
CA TYR A 243 -11.60 17.80 11.31
C TYR A 243 -10.10 17.59 11.38
N LEU A 244 -9.36 17.94 10.32
CA LEU A 244 -7.90 17.82 10.29
C LEU A 244 -7.22 18.71 11.34
N LEU A 245 -7.73 19.93 11.55
CA LEU A 245 -7.17 20.87 12.53
C LEU A 245 -7.40 20.43 13.99
N HIS A 246 -8.57 19.86 14.29
CA HIS A 246 -8.99 19.58 15.67
C HIS A 246 -8.82 18.12 16.10
N ALA A 247 -8.52 17.18 15.19
CA ALA A 247 -8.32 15.78 15.54
C ALA A 247 -7.16 15.59 16.50
N ARG A 248 -7.33 14.78 17.54
CA ARG A 248 -6.25 14.39 18.44
C ARG A 248 -5.19 13.56 17.73
N ARG A 249 -5.64 12.63 16.87
CA ARG A 249 -4.81 11.78 16.00
C ARG A 249 -5.49 11.63 14.64
N ILE A 250 -4.68 11.49 13.60
CA ILE A 250 -5.16 11.30 12.22
C ILE A 250 -4.58 9.99 11.70
N TYR A 251 -5.41 8.96 11.59
CA TYR A 251 -5.05 7.68 10.99
C TYR A 251 -5.29 7.75 9.49
N LEU A 252 -4.22 7.85 8.72
CA LEU A 252 -4.26 7.95 7.26
C LEU A 252 -4.03 6.58 6.64
N PHE A 253 -5.08 5.99 6.07
CA PHE A 253 -4.97 4.70 5.41
C PHE A 253 -4.40 4.86 4.00
N TYR A 254 -3.40 4.03 3.69
CA TYR A 254 -2.63 4.12 2.45
C TYR A 254 -2.58 2.80 1.68
N TYR A 255 -2.50 2.91 0.36
CA TYR A 255 -2.27 1.81 -0.56
C TYR A 255 -0.97 2.04 -1.34
N GLY A 256 -0.03 1.11 -1.24
CA GLY A 256 1.31 1.26 -1.82
C GLY A 256 1.99 2.54 -1.33
N ASN A 257 2.33 3.43 -2.26
CA ASN A 257 3.01 4.70 -1.98
C ASN A 257 2.11 5.95 -2.11
N ASP A 258 0.77 5.78 -2.13
CA ASP A 258 -0.17 6.91 -2.28
C ASP A 258 -0.12 7.91 -1.11
N PHE A 259 0.44 7.51 0.03
CA PHE A 259 0.64 8.37 1.18
C PHE A 259 1.59 9.54 0.88
N GLU A 260 2.53 9.40 -0.05
CA GLU A 260 3.49 10.46 -0.38
C GLU A 260 2.77 11.72 -0.89
N GLU A 261 1.80 11.55 -1.80
CA GLU A 261 1.03 12.65 -2.36
C GLU A 261 0.12 13.28 -1.29
N LYS A 262 -0.57 12.44 -0.51
CA LYS A 262 -1.43 12.89 0.60
C LYS A 262 -0.64 13.72 1.63
N LEU A 263 0.56 13.27 2.01
CA LEU A 263 1.43 14.00 2.93
C LEU A 263 1.95 15.31 2.33
N LYS A 264 2.25 15.37 1.02
CA LYS A 264 2.61 16.61 0.32
C LYS A 264 1.47 17.63 0.37
N ILE A 265 0.24 17.18 0.10
CA ILE A 265 -0.96 18.04 0.20
C ILE A 265 -1.09 18.58 1.62
N LEU A 266 -1.05 17.71 2.65
CA LEU A 266 -1.16 18.13 4.04
C LEU A 266 -0.06 19.13 4.43
N ASN A 267 1.18 18.87 4.05
CA ASN A 267 2.31 19.75 4.34
C ASN A 267 2.24 21.10 3.61
N SER A 268 1.54 21.17 2.47
CA SER A 268 1.34 22.44 1.75
C SER A 268 0.20 23.29 2.34
N GLN A 269 -0.76 22.68 3.03
CA GLN A 269 -2.00 23.34 3.47
C GLN A 269 -2.12 23.54 4.98
N PHE A 270 -1.32 22.83 5.78
CA PHE A 270 -1.41 22.81 7.23
C PHE A 270 -0.05 23.00 7.89
N GLU A 271 -0.09 23.46 9.15
CA GLU A 271 1.10 23.57 9.98
C GLU A 271 1.64 22.20 10.41
N ARG A 272 2.87 22.20 10.90
CA ARG A 272 3.60 20.99 11.29
C ARG A 272 2.90 20.18 12.38
N ASP A 273 2.12 20.82 13.24
CA ASP A 273 1.37 20.18 14.31
C ASP A 273 0.31 19.18 13.79
N VAL A 274 -0.32 19.45 12.63
CA VAL A 274 -1.24 18.51 11.98
C VAL A 274 -0.48 17.28 11.50
N LEU A 275 0.68 17.47 10.86
CA LEU A 275 1.52 16.38 10.35
C LEU A 275 2.04 15.48 11.48
N GLU A 276 2.41 16.05 12.63
CA GLU A 276 2.88 15.30 13.79
C GLU A 276 1.80 14.40 14.42
N ARG A 277 0.52 14.68 14.13
CA ARG A 277 -0.64 13.86 14.54
C ARG A 277 -0.99 12.77 13.54
N VAL A 278 -0.42 12.78 12.33
CA VAL A 278 -0.66 11.75 11.31
C VAL A 278 0.02 10.44 11.69
N ARG A 279 -0.71 9.34 11.56
CA ARG A 279 -0.26 7.97 11.70
C ARG A 279 -0.64 7.23 10.42
N LEU A 280 0.36 6.76 9.70
CA LEU A 280 0.13 5.94 8.51
C LEU A 280 -0.41 4.58 8.94
N VAL A 281 -1.40 4.08 8.21
CA VAL A 281 -2.02 2.78 8.43
C VAL A 281 -2.13 2.07 7.10
N THR A 282 -1.69 0.82 7.01
CA THR A 282 -1.89 0.07 5.76
C THR A 282 -3.38 -0.16 5.52
N PHE A 283 -3.85 0.10 4.30
CA PHE A 283 -5.23 -0.14 3.92
C PHE A 283 -5.46 -1.63 3.60
N LEU A 284 -5.95 -2.36 4.61
CA LEU A 284 -6.24 -3.80 4.52
C LEU A 284 -7.51 -4.08 3.72
N ASP A 285 -7.67 -5.28 3.17
CA ASP A 285 -8.91 -5.59 2.45
C ASP A 285 -10.10 -5.55 3.42
N ILE A 286 -11.14 -4.82 3.02
CA ILE A 286 -12.39 -4.70 3.77
C ILE A 286 -13.12 -6.04 3.80
N LEU A 287 -13.20 -6.69 2.64
CA LEU A 287 -13.76 -8.02 2.47
C LEU A 287 -12.67 -9.01 2.10
N GLN A 288 -12.54 -10.05 2.91
CA GLN A 288 -11.47 -11.05 2.80
C GLN A 288 -12.00 -12.29 2.08
N LYS A 289 -11.25 -12.75 1.07
CA LYS A 289 -11.40 -14.09 0.48
C LYS A 289 -10.41 -15.03 1.16
N GLU A 290 -10.87 -16.23 1.50
CA GLU A 290 -9.97 -17.26 1.98
C GLU A 290 -8.94 -17.63 0.90
N PRO A 291 -7.68 -17.95 1.28
CA PRO A 291 -7.18 -18.06 2.65
C PRO A 291 -6.79 -16.70 3.27
N CYS A 292 -7.24 -16.47 4.51
CA CYS A 292 -6.84 -15.30 5.32
C CYS A 292 -6.42 -15.75 6.74
N LYS A 293 -5.56 -14.97 7.41
CA LYS A 293 -5.16 -15.24 8.80
C LYS A 293 -5.59 -14.11 9.73
N LEU A 294 -6.15 -14.51 10.87
CA LEU A 294 -6.57 -13.61 11.94
C LEU A 294 -5.42 -13.43 12.94
N PHE A 295 -5.08 -12.18 13.19
CA PHE A 295 -4.14 -11.77 14.22
C PHE A 295 -4.91 -11.09 15.35
N GLU A 296 -4.68 -11.53 16.58
CA GLU A 296 -5.30 -10.94 17.77
C GLU A 296 -4.22 -10.40 18.72
N ARG A 297 -4.27 -9.10 19.04
CA ARG A 297 -3.40 -8.50 20.05
C ARG A 297 -3.96 -8.74 21.44
N SER A 298 -3.10 -9.18 22.37
CA SER A 298 -3.51 -9.39 23.77
C SER A 298 -3.12 -8.21 24.65
N PHE A 299 -4.10 -7.63 25.34
CA PHE A 299 -3.86 -6.51 26.26
C PHE A 299 -3.62 -6.94 27.72
N THR A 300 -3.61 -8.24 28.03
CA THR A 300 -3.35 -8.78 29.38
C THR A 300 -1.93 -9.32 29.49
N ALA A 301 -1.25 -9.05 30.61
CA ALA A 301 0.17 -9.39 30.82
C ALA A 301 0.46 -10.91 30.79
N SER A 302 -0.55 -11.76 30.98
CA SER A 302 -0.42 -13.23 31.00
C SER A 302 -0.39 -13.87 29.61
N ASP A 303 -1.01 -13.23 28.60
CA ASP A 303 -1.27 -13.82 27.27
C ASP A 303 -0.46 -13.19 26.13
N ARG A 304 0.44 -12.25 26.43
CA ARG A 304 1.39 -11.58 25.50
C ARG A 304 2.33 -12.49 24.69
N LYS A 305 2.20 -13.82 24.77
CA LYS A 305 3.32 -14.73 24.42
C LYS A 305 3.37 -15.18 22.96
N ILE A 306 2.26 -15.15 22.19
CA ILE A 306 2.24 -15.76 20.84
C ILE A 306 1.63 -14.85 19.77
N ALA A 307 0.40 -14.34 19.95
CA ALA A 307 -0.29 -13.64 18.88
C ALA A 307 0.27 -12.23 18.58
N ASP A 308 0.75 -11.50 19.60
CA ASP A 308 1.48 -10.24 19.40
C ASP A 308 2.76 -10.46 18.59
N LYS A 309 3.46 -11.59 18.83
CA LYS A 309 4.70 -11.93 18.11
C LYS A 309 4.46 -12.27 16.64
N GLU A 310 3.38 -12.97 16.31
CA GLU A 310 3.07 -13.28 14.92
C GLU A 310 2.79 -12.02 14.08
N LEU A 311 2.08 -11.04 14.65
CA LEU A 311 1.85 -9.76 13.97
C LEU A 311 3.12 -8.92 13.88
N GLU A 312 3.97 -8.92 14.92
CA GLU A 312 5.30 -8.32 14.86
C GLU A 312 6.16 -8.95 13.76
N TYR A 313 6.12 -10.29 13.58
CA TYR A 313 6.80 -10.96 12.47
C TYR A 313 6.27 -10.51 11.10
N PHE A 314 4.96 -10.27 10.97
CA PHE A 314 4.38 -9.70 9.76
C PHE A 314 4.85 -8.26 9.49
N GLU A 315 4.88 -7.41 10.52
CA GLU A 315 5.36 -6.02 10.44
C GLU A 315 6.88 -5.93 10.17
N GLU A 316 7.66 -6.95 10.55
CA GLU A 316 9.09 -7.05 10.21
C GLU A 316 9.33 -7.56 8.78
N LEU A 317 8.52 -8.53 8.35
CA LEU A 317 8.65 -9.16 7.03
C LEU A 317 8.16 -8.24 5.91
N PHE A 318 7.02 -7.57 6.10
CA PHE A 318 6.38 -6.70 5.12
C PHE A 318 6.38 -5.24 5.58
N ASN A 319 6.37 -4.29 4.65
CA ASN A 319 6.19 -2.85 4.94
C ASN A 319 4.74 -2.49 5.33
N LEU A 320 4.20 -3.19 6.33
CA LEU A 320 2.86 -2.99 6.88
C LEU A 320 2.93 -2.16 8.15
N THR A 321 2.04 -1.17 8.27
CA THR A 321 1.93 -0.33 9.46
C THR A 321 0.56 -0.54 10.09
N ILE A 322 0.50 -1.25 11.23
CA ILE A 322 -0.73 -1.54 11.97
C ILE A 322 -0.64 -0.95 13.40
N PRO A 323 -1.35 0.16 13.69
CA PRO A 323 -1.24 0.84 14.98
C PRO A 323 -1.69 -0.02 16.18
N LYS A 324 -1.18 0.26 17.39
CA LYS A 324 -1.36 -0.56 18.61
C LYS A 324 -2.68 -0.33 19.35
N GLU A 325 -3.53 0.56 18.86
CA GLU A 325 -4.81 0.91 19.45
C GLU A 325 -5.82 -0.25 19.39
N ALA A 326 -6.78 -0.25 20.33
CA ALA A 326 -7.73 -1.36 20.52
C ALA A 326 -8.61 -1.68 19.30
N ILE A 327 -8.81 -0.72 18.40
CA ILE A 327 -9.51 -0.92 17.13
C ILE A 327 -8.74 -1.87 16.19
N PHE A 328 -7.41 -1.92 16.28
CA PHE A 328 -6.54 -2.79 15.50
C PHE A 328 -6.15 -4.05 16.28
N SER A 329 -6.88 -4.37 17.36
CA SER A 329 -6.56 -5.54 18.16
C SER A 329 -6.91 -6.85 17.50
N LYS A 330 -7.75 -6.83 16.45
CA LYS A 330 -8.10 -8.00 15.65
C LYS A 330 -7.99 -7.60 14.20
N VAL A 331 -7.13 -8.27 13.46
CA VAL A 331 -6.81 -7.91 12.08
C VAL A 331 -6.83 -9.16 11.23
N LEU A 332 -7.60 -9.14 10.13
CA LEU A 332 -7.48 -10.14 9.08
C LEU A 332 -6.50 -9.64 8.01
N ILE A 333 -5.59 -10.50 7.60
CA ILE A 333 -4.66 -10.25 6.48
C ILE A 333 -4.82 -11.39 5.47
N SER A 334 -5.10 -11.06 4.21
CA SER A 334 -5.12 -12.01 3.09
C SER A 334 -3.79 -11.96 2.32
N GLY A 335 -3.56 -12.95 1.45
CA GLY A 335 -2.48 -12.91 0.47
C GLY A 335 -2.51 -11.68 -0.45
N ARG A 336 -3.66 -11.04 -0.70
CA ARG A 336 -3.72 -9.80 -1.53
C ARG A 336 -3.13 -8.59 -0.81
N ASN A 337 -3.12 -8.60 0.52
CA ASN A 337 -2.41 -7.59 1.31
C ASN A 337 -0.90 -7.85 1.33
N LEU A 338 -0.45 -9.01 0.85
CA LEU A 338 0.95 -9.41 0.76
C LEU A 338 1.43 -9.22 -0.68
N ASN A 339 2.03 -8.07 -0.96
CA ASN A 339 2.75 -7.85 -2.21
C ASN A 339 4.22 -8.24 -1.98
N GLU A 340 4.78 -9.06 -2.87
CA GLU A 340 6.20 -9.40 -2.89
C GLU A 340 7.10 -8.16 -2.87
N GLU A 341 6.75 -7.10 -3.59
CA GLU A 341 7.50 -5.83 -3.60
C GLU A 341 7.60 -5.18 -2.21
N ASN A 342 6.69 -5.51 -1.29
CA ASN A 342 6.68 -4.98 0.07
C ASN A 342 7.51 -5.81 1.06
N ILE A 343 8.11 -6.93 0.64
CA ILE A 343 8.99 -7.72 1.50
C ILE A 343 10.24 -6.89 1.79
N ARG A 344 10.49 -6.62 3.07
CA ARG A 344 11.60 -5.77 3.51
C ARG A 344 12.84 -6.58 3.85
N ARG A 345 12.66 -7.63 4.66
CA ARG A 345 13.73 -8.47 5.19
C ARG A 345 13.13 -9.75 5.73
N ILE A 346 13.85 -10.85 5.56
CA ILE A 346 13.42 -12.15 6.07
C ILE A 346 14.27 -12.52 7.27
N TYR A 347 13.63 -12.88 8.38
CA TYR A 347 14.27 -13.42 9.57
C TYR A 347 13.81 -14.84 9.82
N VAL A 348 14.76 -15.74 10.08
CA VAL A 348 14.49 -17.11 10.52
C VAL A 348 15.22 -17.32 11.84
N ARG A 349 14.53 -17.15 12.97
CA ARG A 349 15.14 -17.19 14.31
C ARG A 349 14.80 -18.45 15.11
N SER A 350 13.87 -19.26 14.60
CA SER A 350 13.41 -20.50 15.22
C SER A 350 12.69 -21.41 14.23
N GLU A 351 12.55 -22.69 14.56
CA GLU A 351 11.76 -23.65 13.76
C GLU A 351 10.30 -23.21 13.59
N LYS A 352 9.70 -22.62 14.63
CA LYS A 352 8.32 -22.09 14.56
C LYS A 352 8.19 -20.93 13.58
N GLU A 353 9.18 -20.05 13.54
CA GLU A 353 9.21 -18.94 12.58
C GLU A 353 9.44 -19.47 11.16
N ALA A 354 10.24 -20.53 11.00
CA ALA A 354 10.42 -21.19 9.71
C ALA A 354 9.12 -21.85 9.18
N GLU A 355 8.39 -22.56 10.04
CA GLU A 355 7.07 -23.13 9.71
C GLU A 355 6.06 -22.03 9.34
N TRP A 356 6.04 -20.94 10.11
CA TRP A 356 5.19 -19.80 9.84
C TRP A 356 5.53 -19.12 8.50
N LEU A 357 6.82 -18.88 8.22
CA LEU A 357 7.27 -18.34 6.93
C LEU A 357 6.90 -19.26 5.77
N ASN A 358 7.00 -20.59 5.95
CA ASN A 358 6.59 -21.52 4.91
C ASN A 358 5.12 -21.33 4.55
N TRP A 359 4.24 -21.21 5.55
CA TRP A 359 2.83 -20.91 5.33
C TRP A 359 2.61 -19.57 4.62
N VAL A 360 3.34 -18.52 5.01
CA VAL A 360 3.25 -17.20 4.36
C VAL A 360 3.65 -17.28 2.88
N PHE A 361 4.77 -17.92 2.59
CA PHE A 361 5.29 -18.02 1.23
C PHE A 361 4.50 -18.97 0.32
N GLU A 362 3.69 -19.87 0.88
CA GLU A 362 2.67 -20.62 0.13
C GLU A 362 1.51 -19.74 -0.35
N GLN A 363 1.32 -18.54 0.23
CA GLN A 363 0.29 -17.59 -0.21
C GLN A 363 0.79 -16.59 -1.25
N LEU A 364 2.11 -16.55 -1.50
CA LEU A 364 2.74 -15.66 -2.47
C LEU A 364 3.02 -16.42 -3.75
N ASP A 365 2.74 -15.78 -4.88
CA ASP A 365 3.09 -16.28 -6.21
C ASP A 365 4.02 -15.29 -6.88
N PHE A 366 5.33 -15.55 -6.77
CA PHE A 366 6.35 -14.74 -7.41
C PHE A 366 6.30 -14.96 -8.92
N GLU A 367 6.00 -13.92 -9.68
CA GLU A 367 6.18 -13.90 -11.13
C GLU A 367 7.70 -13.89 -11.48
N ASP A 368 8.08 -13.34 -12.64
CA ASP A 368 9.47 -13.34 -13.10
C ASP A 368 10.36 -12.33 -12.34
N GLU A 369 9.79 -11.26 -11.80
CA GLU A 369 10.53 -10.24 -11.03
C GLU A 369 10.47 -10.56 -9.53
N VAL A 370 11.63 -10.79 -8.91
CA VAL A 370 11.73 -11.11 -7.48
C VAL A 370 12.47 -9.97 -6.76
N PRO A 371 11.92 -9.44 -5.66
CA PRO A 371 12.58 -8.38 -4.89
C PRO A 371 13.91 -8.87 -4.31
N SER A 372 14.91 -7.99 -4.34
CA SER A 372 16.19 -8.26 -3.69
C SER A 372 16.12 -7.86 -2.22
N VAL A 373 16.01 -8.85 -1.34
CA VAL A 373 15.78 -8.63 0.09
C VAL A 373 16.90 -9.25 0.94
N PRO A 374 17.25 -8.65 2.10
CA PRO A 374 18.16 -9.26 3.05
C PRO A 374 17.50 -10.47 3.73
N ILE A 375 18.28 -11.53 3.97
CA ILE A 375 17.85 -12.74 4.66
C ILE A 375 18.79 -12.99 5.85
N CYS A 376 18.21 -13.24 7.02
CA CYS A 376 18.93 -13.45 8.26
C CYS A 376 18.45 -14.73 8.93
N ILE A 377 19.35 -15.69 9.07
CA ILE A 377 19.12 -16.98 9.73
C ILE A 377 19.90 -16.94 11.04
N GLU A 378 19.21 -16.98 12.17
CA GLU A 378 19.80 -16.78 13.49
C GLU A 378 19.34 -17.86 14.48
N ASN A 379 20.23 -18.45 15.27
CA ASN A 379 19.85 -19.45 16.28
C ASN A 379 19.13 -20.71 15.74
N VAL A 380 19.26 -21.03 14.44
CA VAL A 380 18.57 -22.18 13.80
C VAL A 380 19.45 -23.42 13.85
N GLN A 381 18.86 -24.59 14.11
CA GLN A 381 19.58 -25.87 14.29
C GLN A 381 19.30 -26.91 13.19
N GLY A 382 18.66 -26.50 12.10
CA GLY A 382 18.41 -27.35 10.93
C GLY A 382 17.32 -28.40 11.15
N GLY A 383 16.25 -28.05 11.88
CA GLY A 383 15.11 -28.95 12.09
C GLY A 383 14.19 -29.04 10.86
N ASP A 384 13.14 -29.85 11.00
CA ASP A 384 12.20 -30.15 9.91
C ASP A 384 11.48 -28.90 9.37
N GLY A 385 11.20 -27.90 10.22
CA GLY A 385 10.55 -26.66 9.85
C GLY A 385 11.42 -25.84 8.89
N PHE A 386 12.69 -25.64 9.24
CA PHE A 386 13.66 -24.97 8.38
C PHE A 386 13.93 -25.75 7.08
N LEU A 387 14.05 -27.07 7.15
CA LEU A 387 14.24 -27.90 5.95
C LEU A 387 13.03 -27.87 5.01
N THR A 388 11.82 -27.73 5.55
CA THR A 388 10.60 -27.55 4.77
C THR A 388 10.59 -26.17 4.11
N LEU A 389 10.96 -25.12 4.85
CA LEU A 389 11.08 -23.77 4.31
C LEU A 389 12.10 -23.72 3.15
N LEU A 390 13.26 -24.38 3.27
CA LEU A 390 14.24 -24.48 2.18
C LEU A 390 13.71 -25.18 0.93
N LYS A 391 12.64 -25.99 1.03
CA LYS A 391 12.01 -26.65 -0.11
C LYS A 391 10.94 -25.78 -0.79
N ASN A 392 10.42 -24.77 -0.09
CA ASN A 392 9.40 -23.85 -0.57
C ASN A 392 9.86 -23.10 -1.83
N TYR A 393 9.02 -23.08 -2.88
CA TYR A 393 9.37 -22.49 -4.17
C TYR A 393 9.66 -20.99 -4.08
N SER A 394 8.75 -20.27 -3.41
CA SER A 394 8.81 -18.83 -3.21
C SER A 394 10.03 -18.42 -2.37
N PHE A 395 10.32 -19.14 -1.28
CA PHE A 395 11.52 -18.90 -0.49
C PHE A 395 12.82 -19.19 -1.25
N LYS A 396 12.87 -20.24 -2.08
CA LYS A 396 14.03 -20.52 -2.94
C LYS A 396 14.31 -19.38 -3.92
N LYS A 397 13.26 -18.84 -4.55
CA LYS A 397 13.38 -17.65 -5.41
C LYS A 397 13.97 -16.48 -4.62
N LEU A 398 13.42 -16.17 -3.44
CA LEU A 398 13.93 -15.10 -2.57
C LEU A 398 15.39 -15.31 -2.15
N LEU A 399 15.79 -16.53 -1.78
CA LEU A 399 17.19 -16.86 -1.47
C LEU A 399 18.12 -16.58 -2.66
N LYS A 400 17.73 -16.99 -3.86
CA LYS A 400 18.51 -16.78 -5.10
C LYS A 400 18.62 -15.31 -5.51
N HIS A 401 17.62 -14.49 -5.15
CA HIS A 401 17.59 -13.06 -5.48
C HIS A 401 17.96 -12.13 -4.31
N SER A 402 18.30 -12.71 -3.16
CA SER A 402 18.60 -11.97 -1.93
C SER A 402 19.68 -10.91 -2.14
N SER A 403 19.58 -9.78 -1.43
CA SER A 403 20.62 -8.76 -1.44
C SER A 403 21.79 -9.18 -0.56
N SER A 404 21.48 -9.82 0.57
CA SER A 404 22.46 -10.36 1.51
C SER A 404 21.90 -11.55 2.28
N ILE A 405 22.80 -12.44 2.69
CA ILE A 405 22.49 -13.60 3.52
C ILE A 405 23.39 -13.55 4.75
N GLN A 406 22.78 -13.56 5.93
CA GLN A 406 23.45 -13.60 7.22
C GLN A 406 23.07 -14.89 7.94
N ILE A 407 24.06 -15.66 8.40
CA ILE A 407 23.87 -16.88 9.19
C ILE A 407 24.61 -16.70 10.52
N ILE A 408 23.88 -16.66 11.63
CA ILE A 408 24.42 -16.26 12.93
C ILE A 408 24.04 -17.31 13.98
N ASN A 409 25.00 -17.74 14.81
CA ASN A 409 24.78 -18.67 15.92
C ASN A 409 23.94 -19.91 15.56
N SER A 410 24.17 -20.48 14.38
CA SER A 410 23.32 -21.54 13.81
C SER A 410 24.12 -22.82 13.55
N THR A 411 23.44 -23.97 13.61
CA THR A 411 24.02 -25.27 13.22
C THR A 411 23.25 -25.84 12.04
N LEU A 412 23.80 -25.76 10.83
CA LEU A 412 23.04 -26.03 9.60
C LEU A 412 23.81 -26.99 8.68
N LEU A 413 23.07 -27.79 7.91
CA LEU A 413 23.62 -28.49 6.76
C LEU A 413 23.85 -27.48 5.64
N PHE A 414 25.09 -27.12 5.39
CA PHE A 414 25.45 -25.99 4.54
C PHE A 414 25.23 -26.27 3.06
N ASP A 415 25.38 -27.54 2.64
CA ASP A 415 25.10 -27.99 1.27
C ASP A 415 23.70 -27.55 0.80
N ASN A 416 22.69 -27.69 1.66
CA ASN A 416 21.30 -27.30 1.36
C ASN A 416 21.12 -25.81 1.07
N ILE A 417 21.97 -24.94 1.62
CA ILE A 417 21.88 -23.50 1.43
C ILE A 417 22.73 -23.11 0.22
N ILE A 418 23.96 -23.61 0.15
CA ILE A 418 24.87 -23.26 -0.94
C ILE A 418 24.31 -23.65 -2.30
N ASP A 419 23.76 -24.85 -2.44
CA ASP A 419 23.19 -25.31 -3.71
C ASP A 419 22.08 -24.38 -4.23
N LEU A 420 21.38 -23.68 -3.33
CA LEU A 420 20.34 -22.71 -3.67
C LEU A 420 20.89 -21.33 -4.04
N ILE A 421 22.05 -20.96 -3.50
CA ILE A 421 22.62 -19.61 -3.66
C ILE A 421 23.80 -19.57 -4.64
N GLN A 422 24.32 -20.70 -5.10
CA GLN A 422 25.23 -20.74 -6.24
C GLN A 422 24.53 -20.17 -7.48
N ASN A 423 25.19 -19.28 -8.22
CA ASN A 423 24.62 -18.52 -9.34
C ASN A 423 23.47 -17.57 -8.93
N SER A 424 23.45 -17.13 -7.67
CA SER A 424 22.54 -16.09 -7.17
C SER A 424 23.03 -14.67 -7.48
N SER A 425 22.14 -13.70 -7.26
CA SER A 425 22.46 -12.27 -7.26
C SER A 425 22.85 -11.74 -5.87
N CYS A 426 23.17 -12.63 -4.92
CA CYS A 426 23.57 -12.27 -3.57
C CYS A 426 24.82 -11.40 -3.57
N GLN A 427 24.76 -10.23 -2.92
CA GLN A 427 25.88 -9.30 -2.84
C GLN A 427 26.76 -9.54 -1.61
N GLN A 428 26.18 -10.04 -0.51
CA GLN A 428 26.90 -10.22 0.75
C GLN A 428 26.52 -11.53 1.42
N LEU A 429 27.50 -12.37 1.71
CA LEU A 429 27.35 -13.59 2.50
C LEU A 429 28.15 -13.47 3.80
N GLU A 430 27.48 -13.46 4.94
CA GLU A 430 28.11 -13.32 6.25
C GLU A 430 27.70 -14.48 7.16
N ILE A 431 28.68 -15.18 7.74
CA ILE A 431 28.46 -16.31 8.63
C ILE A 431 29.26 -16.10 9.91
N TRP A 432 28.57 -16.01 11.04
CA TRP A 432 29.17 -15.71 12.34
C TRP A 432 28.77 -16.74 13.39
N ASP A 433 29.72 -17.11 14.25
CA ASP A 433 29.50 -17.92 15.46
C ASP A 433 28.72 -19.23 15.18
N SER A 434 28.88 -19.80 14.00
CA SER A 434 28.02 -20.88 13.49
C SER A 434 28.79 -22.17 13.25
N THR A 435 28.08 -23.30 13.29
CA THR A 435 28.62 -24.63 12.95
C THR A 435 27.99 -25.10 11.65
N LEU A 436 28.80 -25.24 10.60
CA LEU A 436 28.38 -25.70 9.29
C LEU A 436 28.66 -27.19 9.15
N LYS A 437 27.61 -27.99 8.99
CA LYS A 437 27.72 -29.40 8.65
C LYS A 437 27.82 -29.54 7.15
N ILE A 438 28.71 -30.42 6.69
CA ILE A 438 28.90 -30.70 5.25
C ILE A 438 28.92 -32.22 5.00
N GLU A 439 28.32 -32.67 3.90
CA GLU A 439 28.29 -34.10 3.55
C GLU A 439 29.62 -34.58 2.98
N THR A 440 30.30 -33.74 2.20
CA THR A 440 31.56 -34.05 1.51
C THR A 440 32.55 -32.91 1.64
N LYS A 441 33.85 -33.14 1.35
CA LYS A 441 34.83 -32.03 1.24
C LYS A 441 34.28 -31.00 0.25
N PHE A 442 34.05 -29.78 0.73
CA PHE A 442 33.29 -28.77 0.00
C PHE A 442 34.23 -27.69 -0.56
N GLU A 443 34.22 -27.51 -1.88
CA GLU A 443 34.88 -26.39 -2.54
C GLU A 443 33.83 -25.35 -2.92
N LEU A 444 33.86 -24.17 -2.30
CA LEU A 444 32.98 -23.07 -2.67
C LEU A 444 33.69 -22.16 -3.68
N ALA A 445 33.32 -22.28 -4.94
CA ALA A 445 33.76 -21.36 -5.98
C ALA A 445 33.01 -20.02 -5.86
N VAL A 446 33.69 -19.01 -5.34
CA VAL A 446 33.16 -17.63 -5.16
C VAL A 446 32.77 -17.01 -6.51
N ASP A 447 33.45 -17.42 -7.58
CA ASP A 447 33.21 -16.93 -8.93
C ASP A 447 31.83 -17.34 -9.47
N ASN A 448 31.19 -18.34 -8.85
CA ASN A 448 29.84 -18.76 -9.21
C ASN A 448 28.77 -17.80 -8.69
N PHE A 449 29.11 -16.74 -7.94
CA PHE A 449 28.15 -15.72 -7.53
C PHE A 449 28.22 -14.52 -8.47
N GLN A 450 27.09 -14.12 -9.06
CA GLN A 450 27.10 -13.14 -10.15
C GLN A 450 27.37 -11.70 -9.68
N ARG A 451 27.04 -11.38 -8.43
CA ARG A 451 27.07 -10.01 -7.88
C ARG A 451 27.72 -9.92 -6.50
N LEU A 452 28.44 -10.95 -6.06
CA LEU A 452 28.98 -10.99 -4.72
C LEU A 452 30.10 -9.97 -4.55
N GLU A 453 29.95 -9.11 -3.57
CA GLU A 453 30.89 -8.05 -3.21
C GLU A 453 31.63 -8.38 -1.90
N LYS A 454 31.00 -9.18 -1.02
CA LYS A 454 31.56 -9.51 0.30
C LYS A 454 31.24 -10.95 0.73
N ILE A 455 32.27 -11.65 1.23
CA ILE A 455 32.14 -12.85 2.07
C ILE A 455 32.81 -12.58 3.42
N SER A 456 32.11 -12.84 4.52
CA SER A 456 32.67 -12.71 5.87
C SER A 456 32.38 -13.95 6.70
N LEU A 457 33.43 -14.63 7.16
CA LEU A 457 33.34 -15.80 8.04
C LEU A 457 34.05 -15.49 9.35
N LYS A 458 33.31 -15.52 10.46
CA LYS A 458 33.86 -15.22 11.80
C LYS A 458 33.47 -16.31 12.79
N ASN A 459 34.45 -16.91 13.45
CA ASN A 459 34.22 -17.97 14.45
C ASN A 459 33.33 -19.11 13.91
N VAL A 460 33.61 -19.54 12.66
CA VAL A 460 32.85 -20.61 11.98
C VAL A 460 33.56 -21.95 12.15
N ARG A 461 32.80 -22.97 12.56
CA ARG A 461 33.28 -24.35 12.68
C ARG A 461 32.68 -25.20 11.57
N ILE A 462 33.51 -26.05 10.97
CA ILE A 462 33.04 -27.03 9.98
C ILE A 462 33.04 -28.42 10.60
N GLU A 463 31.91 -29.11 10.48
CA GLU A 463 31.70 -30.48 10.96
C GLU A 463 31.33 -31.42 9.80
N PRO A 464 32.24 -32.28 9.32
CA PRO A 464 31.90 -33.25 8.29
C PRO A 464 30.95 -34.32 8.85
N ILE A 465 29.89 -34.63 8.11
CA ILE A 465 28.91 -35.67 8.49
C ILE A 465 29.53 -37.07 8.33
N MET A 466 30.42 -37.25 7.34
CA MET A 466 31.15 -38.50 7.13
C MET A 466 32.56 -38.43 7.75
N LYS A 467 32.96 -39.50 8.45
CA LYS A 467 34.18 -39.56 9.28
C LYS A 467 35.51 -39.59 8.50
N GLU A 468 35.50 -39.59 7.17
CA GLU A 468 36.70 -39.88 6.35
C GLU A 468 37.53 -38.65 5.92
N PHE A 469 37.27 -37.46 6.46
CA PHE A 469 37.92 -36.22 5.99
C PHE A 469 38.91 -35.64 7.01
N ASP A 470 40.15 -35.46 6.56
CA ASP A 470 41.25 -34.88 7.34
C ASP A 470 41.69 -33.53 6.74
N HIS A 471 41.87 -32.56 7.63
CA HIS A 471 42.64 -31.31 7.52
C HIS A 471 42.12 -30.05 6.80
N ASP A 472 41.25 -30.10 5.79
CA ASP A 472 40.54 -28.89 5.30
C ASP A 472 39.13 -29.27 4.87
N SER A 473 38.13 -28.88 5.67
CA SER A 473 36.75 -29.32 5.44
C SER A 473 36.03 -28.43 4.41
N LEU A 474 36.37 -27.13 4.37
CA LEU A 474 35.84 -26.17 3.40
C LEU A 474 36.99 -25.38 2.76
N THR A 475 37.06 -25.38 1.43
CA THR A 475 38.00 -24.54 0.67
C THR A 475 37.23 -23.49 -0.12
N LEU A 476 37.50 -22.21 0.16
CA LEU A 476 37.00 -21.09 -0.64
C LEU A 476 37.94 -20.85 -1.83
N ILE A 477 37.42 -20.92 -3.05
CA ILE A 477 38.20 -20.74 -4.28
C ILE A 477 37.70 -19.53 -5.04
N THR A 478 38.60 -18.63 -5.44
CA THR A 478 38.23 -17.50 -6.31
C THR A 478 39.33 -17.15 -7.31
N THR A 479 38.93 -16.72 -8.49
CA THR A 479 39.81 -16.06 -9.48
C THR A 479 39.65 -14.53 -9.48
N LEU A 480 38.74 -13.99 -8.66
CA LEU A 480 38.44 -12.57 -8.57
C LEU A 480 39.48 -11.83 -7.72
N GLU A 481 39.83 -10.63 -8.19
CA GLU A 481 40.71 -9.71 -7.48
C GLU A 481 40.03 -9.12 -6.24
N GLU A 482 40.84 -8.68 -5.28
CA GLU A 482 40.41 -8.14 -3.98
C GLU A 482 39.57 -6.86 -4.10
N GLU A 483 39.77 -6.10 -5.18
CA GLU A 483 38.97 -4.91 -5.51
C GLU A 483 37.54 -5.27 -5.97
N ASN A 484 37.32 -6.52 -6.41
CA ASN A 484 36.02 -7.00 -6.90
C ASN A 484 35.23 -7.74 -5.82
N VAL A 485 35.91 -8.49 -4.94
CA VAL A 485 35.28 -9.22 -3.83
C VAL A 485 36.12 -9.13 -2.57
N ARG A 486 35.51 -8.62 -1.50
CA ARG A 486 36.12 -8.57 -0.15
C ARG A 486 35.87 -9.89 0.58
N ILE A 487 36.94 -10.57 0.98
CA ILE A 487 36.88 -11.84 1.73
C ILE A 487 37.51 -11.64 3.10
N GLU A 488 36.74 -11.92 4.16
CA GLU A 488 37.16 -11.81 5.55
C GLU A 488 37.00 -13.16 6.24
N ILE A 489 38.08 -13.68 6.84
CA ILE A 489 38.07 -14.94 7.58
C ILE A 489 38.78 -14.70 8.92
N GLU A 490 38.05 -14.88 10.02
CA GLU A 490 38.53 -14.67 11.38
C GLU A 490 38.14 -15.87 12.25
N ASP A 491 39.09 -16.44 13.00
CA ASP A 491 38.86 -17.53 13.95
C ASP A 491 38.12 -18.76 13.38
N CYS A 492 38.44 -19.16 12.14
CA CYS A 492 37.83 -20.31 11.46
C CYS A 492 38.84 -21.47 11.30
N PRO A 493 38.93 -22.42 12.25
CA PRO A 493 40.04 -23.39 12.32
C PRO A 493 40.07 -24.45 11.20
N ASN A 494 38.97 -24.65 10.47
CA ASN A 494 38.82 -25.71 9.45
C ASN A 494 38.47 -25.17 8.05
N ILE A 495 38.80 -23.89 7.79
CA ILE A 495 38.48 -23.21 6.53
C ILE A 495 39.79 -22.74 5.87
N ALA A 496 40.01 -23.21 4.65
CA ALA A 496 41.11 -22.77 3.80
C ALA A 496 40.63 -21.77 2.74
N PHE A 497 41.47 -20.82 2.39
CA PHE A 497 41.23 -19.87 1.29
C PHE A 497 42.32 -20.00 0.23
N GLU A 498 41.90 -20.24 -1.01
CA GLU A 498 42.78 -20.37 -2.18
C GLU A 498 42.35 -19.35 -3.26
N ARG A 499 43.21 -18.38 -3.56
CA ARG A 499 43.02 -17.50 -4.73
C ARG A 499 43.79 -18.07 -5.91
N ARG A 500 43.08 -18.49 -6.96
CA ARG A 500 43.66 -19.05 -8.20
C ARG A 500 43.83 -17.93 -9.21
N PHE A 501 45.07 -17.57 -9.54
CA PHE A 501 45.33 -16.60 -10.60
C PHE A 501 45.23 -17.30 -11.96
N ASN A 502 44.42 -16.78 -12.88
CA ASN A 502 44.38 -17.26 -14.26
C ASN A 502 45.75 -17.00 -14.92
N GLU A 503 46.53 -18.05 -15.15
CA GLU A 503 47.85 -17.97 -15.81
C GLU A 503 47.78 -17.58 -17.31
N ASN A 504 46.59 -17.29 -17.85
CA ASN A 504 46.36 -16.93 -19.25
C ASN A 504 46.07 -15.43 -19.50
N LYS A 505 46.74 -14.52 -18.77
CA LYS A 505 46.87 -13.12 -19.19
C LYS A 505 48.35 -12.81 -19.48
N GLN A 506 48.79 -13.14 -20.69
CA GLN A 506 49.92 -12.48 -21.36
C GLN A 506 49.44 -11.84 -22.65
#